data_AF-A0A1H1RNT9-F1
#
_entry.id   AF-A0A1H1RNT9-F1
#
_cell.length_a   1.000
_cell.length_b   1.000
_cell.length_c   1.000
_cell.angle_alpha   90.00
_cell.angle_beta   90.00
_cell.angle_gamma   90.00
#
_symmetry.space_group_name_H-M   'P 1'
#
loop_
_entity.id
_entity.type
_entity.pdbx_description
1 polymer ?
#
loop_
_entity_poly.entity_id
_entity_poly.type
_entity_poly.pdbx_seq_one_letter_code
_entity_poly.pdbx_strand_id
1 'polypeptide(L)'
;MTDNAREEILARIGEALGRRGGGEYVSSSPVTPARGTGSTANAAATAAESGYHHEGTHTGEGLIDLLIDRLVDYKANVHRADGDPSETIAELIGGHSSVVVPRGLDETWLRGFSGEVRVDAPGEELSVDDLDGQGGVVTASAVAIAQTGTIVLDGSDECGRRAITLVPDHHVCIVRTGDIVDIVPEAIARLDAHAPLTFISGPSATSDIELSRVEGVHGPRTLDVIILNG
;
A
#
# COMPACT_ATOMS: atom_id res chain seq x y z
N MET A 1 -18.26 43.10 -17.38
CA MET A 1 -18.01 42.57 -16.03
C MET A 1 -18.52 41.13 -16.09
N THR A 2 -17.70 40.15 -16.45
CA THR A 2 -16.65 39.53 -15.63
C THR A 2 -15.73 38.69 -16.52
N ASP A 3 -14.43 38.98 -16.55
CA ASP A 3 -13.43 38.08 -17.15
C ASP A 3 -12.07 38.16 -16.42
N ASN A 4 -12.09 38.46 -15.11
CA ASN A 4 -10.87 38.84 -14.37
C ASN A 4 -10.22 37.64 -13.64
N ALA A 5 -10.99 36.64 -13.20
CA ALA A 5 -10.46 35.56 -12.36
C ALA A 5 -9.62 34.52 -13.13
N ARG A 6 -10.04 34.20 -14.37
CA ARG A 6 -9.33 33.23 -15.21
C ARG A 6 -7.98 33.76 -15.66
N GLU A 7 -7.92 35.02 -16.05
CA GLU A 7 -6.66 35.66 -16.48
C GLU A 7 -5.67 35.79 -15.33
N GLU A 8 -6.14 36.11 -14.12
CA GLU A 8 -5.28 36.18 -12.93
C GLU A 8 -4.65 34.83 -12.57
N ILE A 9 -5.43 33.74 -12.63
CA ILE A 9 -4.92 32.38 -12.35
C ILE A 9 -3.88 31.97 -13.39
N LEU A 10 -4.15 32.22 -14.68
CA LEU A 10 -3.24 31.86 -15.76
C LEU A 10 -1.94 32.69 -15.72
N ALA A 11 -2.02 33.96 -15.30
CA ALA A 11 -0.85 34.81 -15.11
C ALA A 11 0.06 34.27 -13.98
N ARG A 12 -0.52 33.87 -12.84
CA ARG A 12 0.24 33.30 -11.72
C ARG A 12 0.91 31.96 -12.07
N ILE A 13 0.22 31.12 -12.85
CA ILE A 13 0.79 29.86 -13.35
C ILE A 13 1.93 30.14 -14.33
N GLY A 14 1.77 31.11 -15.23
CA GLY A 14 2.81 31.50 -16.19
C GLY A 14 4.07 32.07 -15.52
N GLU A 15 3.90 32.84 -14.45
CA GLU A 15 4.98 33.39 -13.63
C GLU A 15 5.71 32.30 -12.84
N ALA A 16 4.97 31.38 -12.22
CA ALA A 16 5.54 30.22 -11.51
C ALA A 16 6.30 29.26 -12.45
N LEU A 17 5.94 29.21 -13.73
CA LEU A 17 6.56 28.38 -14.76
C LEU A 17 7.58 29.13 -15.64
N GLY A 18 7.86 30.41 -15.36
CA GLY A 18 8.89 31.20 -16.06
C GLY A 18 8.66 31.44 -17.56
N ARG A 19 7.42 31.30 -18.06
CA ARG A 19 7.11 31.46 -19.50
C ARG A 19 6.59 32.86 -19.81
N ARG A 20 7.44 33.71 -20.40
CA ARG A 20 7.00 34.93 -21.11
C ARG A 20 6.42 34.55 -22.48
N GLY A 21 5.12 34.76 -22.65
CA GLY A 21 4.48 35.18 -23.91
C GLY A 21 4.38 34.15 -25.06
N GLY A 22 3.13 33.73 -25.32
CA GLY A 22 2.51 33.41 -26.62
C GLY A 22 3.31 32.71 -27.74
N GLY A 23 2.88 31.50 -28.12
CA GLY A 23 3.27 30.86 -29.38
C GLY A 23 2.62 29.48 -29.57
N GLU A 24 2.10 29.23 -30.76
CA GLU A 24 1.25 28.12 -31.23
C GLU A 24 1.61 26.69 -30.80
N TYR A 25 0.57 25.85 -30.73
CA TYR A 25 0.67 24.40 -30.75
C TYR A 25 1.11 23.95 -32.14
N VAL A 26 2.36 23.49 -32.29
CA VAL A 26 2.81 22.77 -33.49
C VAL A 26 3.26 21.38 -33.07
N SER A 27 2.45 20.40 -33.44
CA SER A 27 2.80 18.98 -33.48
C SER A 27 3.85 18.76 -34.57
N SER A 28 4.99 18.13 -34.25
CA SER A 28 5.76 17.38 -35.24
C SER A 28 6.55 16.23 -34.61
N SER A 29 6.51 15.12 -35.34
CA SER A 29 7.00 13.76 -35.07
C SER A 29 8.53 13.66 -34.83
N PRO A 30 9.05 12.47 -34.45
CA PRO A 30 10.35 12.35 -33.78
C PRO A 30 11.52 12.55 -34.74
N VAL A 31 12.54 13.28 -34.29
CA VAL A 31 13.80 13.46 -35.01
C VAL A 31 14.87 12.53 -34.41
N THR A 32 15.36 11.62 -35.23
CA THR A 32 16.53 10.75 -35.01
C THR A 32 17.78 11.58 -34.68
N PRO A 33 18.65 11.18 -33.73
CA PRO A 33 19.70 12.06 -33.22
C PRO A 33 20.89 12.15 -34.19
N ALA A 34 21.36 13.37 -34.44
CA ALA A 34 22.69 13.61 -35.00
C ALA A 34 23.72 13.59 -33.87
N ARG A 35 24.82 12.85 -34.07
CA ARG A 35 25.98 12.80 -33.18
C ARG A 35 26.62 14.20 -33.08
N GLY A 36 26.57 14.78 -31.88
CA GLY A 36 27.28 15.99 -31.48
C GLY A 36 27.97 15.76 -30.14
N THR A 37 29.26 16.10 -30.09
CA THR A 37 30.20 15.85 -28.98
C THR A 37 29.97 16.77 -27.79
N GLY A 38 29.84 16.20 -26.59
CA GLY A 38 30.25 16.80 -25.31
C GLY A 38 29.28 17.76 -24.62
N SER A 39 28.56 17.25 -23.61
CA SER A 39 28.62 17.73 -22.22
C SER A 39 27.48 17.08 -21.42
N THR A 40 27.83 16.19 -20.50
CA THR A 40 26.90 15.56 -19.55
C THR A 40 26.47 16.57 -18.49
N ALA A 41 25.37 17.27 -18.73
CA ALA A 41 24.67 17.97 -17.66
C ALA A 41 23.80 16.96 -16.89
N ASN A 42 24.42 16.36 -15.88
CA ASN A 42 23.75 15.62 -14.82
C ASN A 42 22.80 16.59 -14.09
N ALA A 43 21.52 16.60 -14.46
CA ALA A 43 20.50 17.32 -13.70
C ALA A 43 20.13 16.48 -12.47
N ALA A 44 21.07 16.41 -11.52
CA ALA A 44 20.74 16.02 -10.16
C ALA A 44 19.76 17.07 -9.63
N ALA A 45 18.50 16.68 -9.48
CA ALA A 45 17.56 17.40 -8.65
C ALA A 45 18.18 17.47 -7.25
N THR A 46 18.75 18.61 -6.90
CA THR A 46 19.25 18.87 -5.56
C THR A 46 18.03 19.08 -4.68
N ALA A 47 17.54 17.98 -4.09
CA ALA A 47 16.65 18.07 -2.95
C ALA A 47 17.37 18.94 -1.91
N ALA A 48 16.75 20.06 -1.53
CA ALA A 48 17.27 20.94 -0.52
C ALA A 48 17.60 20.12 0.75
N GLU A 49 18.70 20.44 1.43
CA GLU A 49 19.03 19.92 2.76
C GLU A 49 18.00 20.42 3.79
N SER A 50 16.77 19.95 3.69
CA SER A 50 15.74 20.11 4.71
C SER A 50 15.90 18.97 5.69
N GLY A 51 15.95 19.27 7.00
CA GLY A 51 16.10 18.30 8.09
C GLY A 51 14.92 17.33 8.23
N TYR A 52 14.69 16.52 7.20
CA TYR A 52 13.78 15.38 7.24
C TYR A 52 14.37 14.30 8.14
N HIS A 53 13.51 13.71 8.97
CA HIS A 53 13.88 12.55 9.77
C HIS A 53 13.97 11.33 8.86
N HIS A 54 15.14 10.70 8.82
CA HIS A 54 15.37 9.45 8.07
C HIS A 54 15.37 8.21 8.96
N GLU A 55 15.44 8.41 10.27
CA GLU A 55 15.43 7.38 11.29
C GLU A 55 14.40 7.73 12.35
N GLY A 56 13.66 6.72 12.78
CA GLY A 56 12.75 6.77 13.90
C GLY A 56 13.44 6.74 15.25
N THR A 57 12.63 6.81 16.31
CA THR A 57 13.08 6.77 17.70
C THR A 57 12.52 5.58 18.47
N HIS A 58 11.45 4.95 17.98
CA HIS A 58 10.85 3.77 18.61
C HIS A 58 11.56 2.50 18.16
N THR A 59 11.75 1.56 19.09
CA THR A 59 12.37 0.25 18.82
C THR A 59 11.73 -0.82 19.71
N GLY A 60 11.91 -2.10 19.34
CA GLY A 60 11.44 -3.24 20.13
C GLY A 60 9.93 -3.19 20.42
N GLU A 61 9.54 -3.53 21.65
CA GLU A 61 8.12 -3.51 22.06
C GLU A 61 7.46 -2.14 21.89
N GLY A 62 8.18 -1.04 22.15
CA GLY A 62 7.61 0.30 21.99
C GLY A 62 7.23 0.63 20.54
N LEU A 63 7.94 0.05 19.57
CA LEU A 63 7.62 0.17 18.15
C LEU A 63 6.37 -0.66 17.80
N ILE A 64 6.29 -1.87 18.32
CA ILE A 64 5.15 -2.79 18.13
C ILE A 64 3.88 -2.19 18.75
N ASP A 65 3.98 -1.68 19.98
CA ASP A 65 2.86 -1.04 20.68
C ASP A 65 2.34 0.17 19.92
N LEU A 66 3.23 0.99 19.35
CA LEU A 66 2.83 2.12 18.50
C LEU A 66 2.09 1.65 17.24
N LEU A 67 2.58 0.62 16.55
CA LEU A 67 1.90 0.07 15.38
C LEU A 67 0.50 -0.43 15.76
N ILE A 68 0.38 -1.20 16.84
CA ILE A 68 -0.90 -1.75 17.31
C ILE A 68 -1.89 -0.63 17.64
N ASP A 69 -1.45 0.39 18.38
CA ASP A 69 -2.25 1.58 18.72
C ASP A 69 -2.84 2.22 17.44
N ARG A 70 -1.99 2.43 16.42
CA ARG A 70 -2.43 3.04 15.16
C ARG A 70 -3.34 2.14 14.33
N LEU A 71 -3.09 0.83 14.29
CA LEU A 71 -3.94 -0.13 13.58
C LEU A 71 -5.33 -0.23 14.22
N VAL A 72 -5.41 -0.25 15.56
CA VAL A 72 -6.68 -0.27 16.31
C VAL A 72 -7.43 1.05 16.18
N ASP A 73 -6.73 2.18 16.19
CA ASP A 73 -7.32 3.51 15.88
C ASP A 73 -8.02 3.49 14.51
N TYR A 74 -7.44 2.74 13.57
CA TYR A 74 -7.95 2.50 12.22
C TYR A 74 -8.92 1.33 12.08
N LYS A 75 -9.41 0.77 13.19
CA LYS A 75 -10.43 -0.30 13.21
C LYS A 75 -9.97 -1.64 12.64
N ALA A 76 -8.66 -1.84 12.48
CA ALA A 76 -8.14 -3.19 12.30
C ALA A 76 -8.27 -3.96 13.62
N ASN A 77 -8.56 -5.25 13.52
CA ASN A 77 -8.39 -6.18 14.62
C ASN A 77 -6.91 -6.57 14.67
N VAL A 78 -6.32 -6.62 15.85
CA VAL A 78 -4.90 -6.95 15.98
C VAL A 78 -4.70 -8.09 16.96
N HIS A 79 -3.96 -9.10 16.51
CA HIS A 79 -3.64 -10.33 17.22
C HIS A 79 -2.13 -10.44 17.35
N ARG A 80 -1.65 -11.11 18.40
CA ARG A 80 -0.23 -11.46 18.55
C ARG A 80 -0.09 -12.97 18.51
N ALA A 81 0.91 -13.45 17.79
CA ALA A 81 1.28 -14.86 17.77
C ALA A 81 2.79 -14.99 18.03
N ASP A 82 3.15 -15.87 18.96
CA ASP A 82 4.53 -16.26 19.22
C ASP A 82 4.80 -17.61 18.53
N GLY A 83 5.60 -17.61 17.46
CA GLY A 83 5.90 -18.82 16.70
C GLY A 83 4.87 -19.14 15.61
N ASP A 84 4.09 -20.21 15.75
CA ASP A 84 3.18 -20.70 14.70
C ASP A 84 1.83 -19.94 14.74
N PRO A 85 1.45 -19.18 13.68
CA PRO A 85 0.18 -18.45 13.66
C PRO A 85 -1.02 -19.30 13.23
N SER A 86 -0.86 -20.59 12.93
CA SER A 86 -1.87 -21.41 12.28
C SER A 86 -3.19 -21.53 13.05
N GLU A 87 -3.15 -21.58 14.38
CA GLU A 87 -4.34 -21.61 15.22
C GLU A 87 -5.11 -20.29 15.16
N THR A 88 -4.39 -19.16 15.24
CA THR A 88 -4.99 -17.82 15.16
C THR A 88 -5.62 -17.61 13.78
N ILE A 89 -4.90 -17.98 12.71
CA ILE A 89 -5.43 -17.87 11.35
C ILE A 89 -6.69 -18.71 11.21
N ALA A 90 -6.66 -19.98 11.63
CA ALA A 90 -7.80 -20.88 11.54
C ALA A 90 -9.03 -20.38 12.31
N GLU A 91 -8.86 -19.75 13.46
CA GLU A 91 -9.94 -19.10 14.19
C GLU A 91 -10.57 -17.95 13.37
N LEU A 92 -9.74 -17.07 12.82
CA LEU A 92 -10.18 -15.89 12.08
C LEU A 92 -10.90 -16.23 10.78
N ILE A 93 -10.44 -17.29 10.08
CA ILE A 93 -11.04 -17.70 8.82
C ILE A 93 -12.02 -18.87 8.95
N GLY A 94 -12.23 -19.42 10.15
CA GLY A 94 -13.00 -20.64 10.37
C GLY A 94 -14.49 -20.55 10.00
N GLY A 95 -15.03 -19.34 9.89
CA GLY A 95 -16.39 -19.09 9.40
C GLY A 95 -16.55 -19.16 7.87
N HIS A 96 -15.44 -19.20 7.13
CA HIS A 96 -15.44 -19.14 5.67
C HIS A 96 -15.40 -20.54 5.05
N SER A 97 -16.11 -20.73 3.93
CA SER A 97 -16.04 -21.97 3.16
C SER A 97 -14.76 -22.07 2.32
N SER A 98 -14.21 -20.93 1.92
CA SER A 98 -12.99 -20.86 1.12
C SER A 98 -12.24 -19.55 1.36
N VAL A 99 -10.92 -19.58 1.19
CA VAL A 99 -10.05 -18.41 1.22
C VAL A 99 -9.07 -18.45 0.05
N VAL A 100 -8.61 -17.27 -0.36
CA VAL A 100 -7.51 -17.14 -1.32
C VAL A 100 -6.19 -16.83 -0.61
N VAL A 101 -5.10 -17.38 -1.11
CA VAL A 101 -3.73 -17.08 -0.64
C VAL A 101 -2.80 -16.87 -1.83
N PRO A 102 -1.75 -16.05 -1.68
CA PRO A 102 -0.75 -15.92 -2.73
C PRO A 102 0.18 -17.15 -2.72
N ARG A 103 0.78 -17.44 -3.88
CA ARG A 103 1.58 -18.65 -4.12
C ARG A 103 2.76 -18.91 -3.18
N GLY A 104 3.27 -17.89 -2.50
CA GLY A 104 4.42 -17.98 -1.60
C GLY A 104 4.07 -18.00 -0.13
N LEU A 105 2.78 -17.96 0.24
CA LEU A 105 2.39 -18.05 1.64
C LEU A 105 2.76 -19.42 2.22
N ASP A 106 3.27 -19.45 3.45
CA ASP A 106 3.59 -20.70 4.14
C ASP A 106 2.33 -21.54 4.34
N GLU A 107 2.22 -22.65 3.62
CA GLU A 107 1.08 -23.57 3.69
C GLU A 107 0.86 -24.14 5.11
N THR A 108 1.90 -24.17 5.95
CA THR A 108 1.78 -24.64 7.33
C THR A 108 0.89 -23.74 8.18
N TRP A 109 0.78 -22.45 7.84
CA TRP A 109 -0.09 -21.50 8.52
C TRP A 109 -1.59 -21.77 8.29
N LEU A 110 -1.94 -22.62 7.32
CA LEU A 110 -3.34 -22.94 7.00
C LEU A 110 -3.79 -24.31 7.53
N ARG A 111 -2.93 -25.05 8.24
CA ARG A 111 -3.20 -26.44 8.68
C ARG A 111 -4.47 -26.60 9.52
N GLY A 112 -4.89 -25.56 10.25
CA GLY A 112 -6.10 -25.57 11.08
C GLY A 112 -7.38 -25.26 10.30
N PHE A 113 -7.29 -24.79 9.05
CA PHE A 113 -8.45 -24.40 8.26
C PHE A 113 -9.05 -25.61 7.53
N SER A 114 -10.35 -25.81 7.70
CA SER A 114 -11.08 -26.94 7.09
C SER A 114 -11.75 -26.62 5.75
N GLY A 115 -11.76 -25.36 5.34
CA GLY A 115 -12.34 -24.92 4.06
C GLY A 115 -11.39 -25.10 2.88
N GLU A 116 -11.83 -24.64 1.71
CA GLU A 116 -11.02 -24.68 0.50
C GLU A 116 -9.98 -23.55 0.49
N VAL A 117 -8.71 -23.90 0.27
CA VAL A 117 -7.65 -22.92 0.02
C VAL A 117 -7.41 -22.83 -1.48
N ARG A 118 -7.62 -21.65 -2.05
CA ARG A 118 -7.33 -21.36 -3.46
C ARG A 118 -6.07 -20.52 -3.56
N VAL A 119 -5.11 -20.98 -4.36
CA VAL A 119 -3.86 -20.25 -4.57
C VAL A 119 -4.01 -19.34 -5.79
N ASP A 120 -3.75 -18.03 -5.63
CA ASP A 120 -3.63 -17.10 -6.75
C ASP A 120 -2.16 -16.98 -7.16
N ALA A 121 -1.87 -17.34 -8.41
CA ALA A 121 -0.52 -17.41 -8.95
C ALA A 121 -0.46 -16.86 -10.39
N PRO A 122 0.71 -16.35 -10.84
CA PRO A 122 0.88 -15.93 -12.22
C PRO A 122 0.57 -17.04 -13.22
N GLY A 123 -0.33 -16.77 -14.18
CA GLY A 123 -0.81 -17.74 -15.17
C GLY A 123 -1.96 -18.64 -14.71
N GLU A 124 -2.31 -18.58 -13.42
CA GLU A 124 -3.43 -19.29 -12.79
C GLU A 124 -4.26 -18.31 -11.93
N GLU A 125 -4.33 -17.04 -12.34
CA GLU A 125 -5.01 -16.00 -11.58
C GLU A 125 -6.51 -16.27 -11.48
N LEU A 126 -7.06 -16.08 -10.27
CA LEU A 126 -8.49 -16.11 -10.05
C LEU A 126 -9.17 -14.91 -10.72
N SER A 127 -10.33 -15.15 -11.33
CA SER A 127 -11.14 -14.06 -11.87
C SER A 127 -11.67 -13.15 -10.74
N VAL A 128 -12.12 -11.94 -11.08
CA VAL A 128 -12.73 -11.05 -10.08
C VAL A 128 -13.97 -11.70 -9.47
N ASP A 129 -14.77 -12.42 -10.27
CA ASP A 129 -15.96 -13.13 -9.80
C ASP A 129 -15.59 -14.31 -8.87
N ASP A 130 -14.49 -15.02 -9.17
CA ASP A 130 -13.97 -16.06 -8.27
C ASP A 130 -13.52 -15.46 -6.92
N LEU A 131 -12.86 -14.30 -6.96
CA LEU A 131 -12.38 -13.60 -5.77
C LEU A 131 -13.51 -13.04 -4.91
N ASP A 132 -14.56 -12.48 -5.53
CA ASP A 132 -15.75 -11.97 -4.83
C ASP A 132 -16.50 -13.09 -4.09
N GLY A 133 -16.42 -14.31 -4.62
CA GLY A 133 -16.94 -15.51 -3.96
C GLY A 133 -16.10 -16.07 -2.82
N GLN A 134 -14.88 -15.57 -2.58
CA GLN A 134 -14.04 -16.04 -1.47
C GLN A 134 -14.44 -15.38 -0.15
N GLY A 135 -14.41 -16.14 0.94
CA GLY A 135 -14.71 -15.61 2.27
C GLY A 135 -13.64 -14.66 2.81
N GLY A 136 -12.41 -14.74 2.30
CA GLY A 136 -11.34 -13.82 2.62
C GLY A 136 -10.02 -14.15 1.92
N VAL A 137 -9.00 -13.37 2.23
CA VAL A 137 -7.62 -13.56 1.78
C VAL A 137 -6.67 -13.63 2.97
N VAL A 138 -5.65 -14.47 2.89
CA VAL A 138 -4.53 -14.50 3.84
C VAL A 138 -3.24 -14.11 3.10
N THR A 139 -2.51 -13.11 3.59
CA THR A 139 -1.22 -12.68 3.02
C THR A 139 -0.20 -12.37 4.11
N ALA A 140 1.08 -12.27 3.76
CA ALA A 140 2.04 -11.51 4.55
C ALA A 140 2.11 -10.06 4.07
N SER A 141 2.87 -9.23 4.79
CA SER A 141 3.23 -7.86 4.40
C SER A 141 4.71 -7.76 4.03
N ALA A 142 5.05 -6.80 3.16
CA ALA A 142 6.46 -6.46 2.88
C ALA A 142 7.08 -5.62 4.00
N VAL A 143 6.32 -4.64 4.53
CA VAL A 143 6.74 -3.79 5.65
C VAL A 143 5.50 -3.19 6.33
N ALA A 144 5.59 -2.93 7.63
CA ALA A 144 4.59 -2.15 8.37
C ALA A 144 5.22 -0.90 9.00
N ILE A 145 4.52 0.23 8.97
CA ILE A 145 4.99 1.54 9.44
C ILE A 145 4.21 1.91 10.69
N ALA A 146 4.90 1.94 11.83
CA ALA A 146 4.28 2.13 13.13
C ALA A 146 3.62 3.50 13.27
N GLN A 147 4.32 4.60 12.95
CA GLN A 147 3.78 5.95 13.15
C GLN A 147 2.47 6.22 12.41
N THR A 148 2.32 5.63 11.23
CA THR A 148 1.15 5.86 10.38
C THR A 148 0.12 4.74 10.46
N GLY A 149 0.40 3.63 11.16
CA GLY A 149 -0.48 2.46 11.18
C GLY A 149 -0.66 1.86 9.79
N THR A 150 0.41 1.82 8.99
CA THR A 150 0.34 1.43 7.59
C THR A 150 0.92 0.05 7.36
N ILE A 151 0.20 -0.79 6.62
CA ILE A 151 0.72 -2.04 6.07
C ILE A 151 1.02 -1.84 4.59
N VAL A 152 2.18 -2.31 4.13
CA VAL A 152 2.58 -2.21 2.72
C VAL A 152 2.69 -3.60 2.11
N LEU A 153 2.02 -3.78 0.98
CA LEU A 153 2.12 -4.95 0.11
C LEU A 153 2.85 -4.54 -1.17
N ASP A 154 3.75 -5.39 -1.67
CA ASP A 154 4.61 -5.08 -2.82
C ASP A 154 4.37 -6.00 -4.03
N GLY A 155 3.37 -6.89 -3.98
CA GLY A 155 3.11 -7.85 -5.05
C GLY A 155 4.03 -9.07 -5.05
N SER A 156 4.89 -9.24 -4.03
CA SER A 156 5.73 -10.42 -3.85
C SER A 156 4.91 -11.70 -3.66
N ASP A 157 5.58 -12.85 -3.68
CA ASP A 157 4.92 -14.16 -3.59
C ASP A 157 4.15 -14.37 -2.28
N GLU A 158 4.53 -13.69 -1.19
CA GLU A 158 3.78 -13.72 0.08
C GLU A 158 2.70 -12.63 0.18
N CYS A 159 2.80 -11.56 -0.62
CA CYS A 159 1.82 -10.46 -0.64
C CYS A 159 0.70 -10.68 -1.67
N GLY A 160 1.01 -11.31 -2.81
CA GLY A 160 0.11 -11.48 -3.94
C GLY A 160 -0.19 -10.20 -4.71
N ARG A 161 -0.82 -10.34 -5.87
CA ARG A 161 -1.23 -9.18 -6.68
C ARG A 161 -2.37 -8.42 -5.99
N ARG A 162 -2.45 -7.11 -6.25
CA ARG A 162 -3.43 -6.20 -5.64
C ARG A 162 -4.89 -6.66 -5.65
N ALA A 163 -5.31 -7.45 -6.64
CA ALA A 163 -6.70 -7.90 -6.73
C ALA A 163 -7.13 -8.77 -5.55
N ILE A 164 -6.27 -9.68 -5.08
CA ILE A 164 -6.65 -10.62 -4.01
C ILE A 164 -6.77 -9.95 -2.66
N THR A 165 -6.19 -8.77 -2.47
CA THR A 165 -6.29 -7.96 -1.25
C THR A 165 -7.25 -6.79 -1.38
N LEU A 166 -7.98 -6.70 -2.50
CA LEU A 166 -8.96 -5.65 -2.77
C LEU A 166 -10.39 -6.20 -2.88
N VAL A 167 -10.55 -7.38 -3.48
CA VAL A 167 -11.86 -7.95 -3.81
C VAL A 167 -12.48 -8.72 -2.64
N PRO A 168 -11.80 -9.70 -2.01
CA PRO A 168 -12.34 -10.37 -0.83
C PRO A 168 -12.57 -9.38 0.31
N ASP A 169 -13.68 -9.55 1.03
CA ASP A 169 -14.13 -8.56 2.01
C ASP A 169 -13.49 -8.70 3.41
N HIS A 170 -12.68 -9.74 3.59
CA HIS A 170 -11.89 -10.00 4.78
C HIS A 170 -10.44 -10.26 4.40
N HIS A 171 -9.51 -9.53 5.02
CA HIS A 171 -8.07 -9.70 4.83
C HIS A 171 -7.41 -10.02 6.17
N VAL A 172 -6.82 -11.21 6.25
CA VAL A 172 -5.90 -11.59 7.33
C VAL A 172 -4.47 -11.31 6.86
N CYS A 173 -3.79 -10.36 7.48
CA CYS A 173 -2.43 -9.96 7.10
C CYS A 173 -1.43 -10.29 8.21
N ILE A 174 -0.41 -11.07 7.87
CA ILE A 174 0.69 -11.39 8.77
C ILE A 174 1.76 -10.29 8.65
N VAL A 175 2.11 -9.69 9.78
CA VAL A 175 3.18 -8.71 9.92
C VAL A 175 4.24 -9.29 10.85
N ARG A 176 5.41 -9.64 10.32
CA ARG A 176 6.54 -10.10 11.14
C ARG A 176 7.16 -8.91 11.84
N THR A 177 7.57 -9.08 13.10
CA THR A 177 8.16 -7.96 13.87
C THR A 177 9.45 -7.39 13.28
N GLY A 178 10.24 -8.20 12.57
CA GLY A 178 11.42 -7.73 11.83
C GLY A 178 11.09 -6.80 10.65
N ASP A 179 9.86 -6.87 10.15
CA ASP A 179 9.36 -6.08 9.02
C ASP A 179 8.64 -4.80 9.47
N ILE A 180 8.66 -4.49 10.78
CA ILE A 180 8.11 -3.24 11.33
C ILE A 180 9.20 -2.15 11.32
N VAL A 181 8.84 -0.97 10.82
CA VAL A 181 9.65 0.25 10.87
C VAL A 181 8.89 1.35 11.59
N ASP A 182 9.60 2.37 12.10
CA ASP A 182 8.96 3.48 12.80
C ASP A 182 8.32 4.44 11.80
N ILE A 183 9.05 4.82 10.75
CA ILE A 183 8.69 5.95 9.89
C ILE A 183 8.67 5.61 8.39
N VAL A 184 7.93 6.40 7.60
CA VAL A 184 7.77 6.19 6.15
C VAL A 184 9.11 6.15 5.40
N PRO A 185 10.09 7.05 5.63
CA PRO A 185 11.39 6.96 4.97
C PRO A 185 12.12 5.62 5.14
N GLU A 186 11.99 4.97 6.30
CA GLU A 186 12.59 3.66 6.56
C GLU A 186 11.91 2.57 5.71
N ALA A 187 10.59 2.62 5.55
CA ALA A 187 9.87 1.72 4.66
C ALA A 187 10.25 1.94 3.19
N ILE A 188 10.28 3.19 2.73
CA ILE A 188 10.68 3.51 1.35
C ILE A 188 12.10 3.03 1.05
N ALA A 189 13.02 3.07 2.02
CA ALA A 189 14.37 2.55 1.87
C ALA A 189 14.45 1.02 1.71
N ARG A 190 13.42 0.27 2.16
CA ARG A 190 13.33 -1.20 2.05
C ARG A 190 12.58 -1.68 0.81
N LEU A 191 11.74 -0.83 0.22
CA LEU A 191 10.82 -1.20 -0.86
C LEU A 191 11.47 -1.01 -2.24
N ASP A 192 11.15 -1.91 -3.17
CA ASP A 192 11.47 -1.72 -4.59
C ASP A 192 10.49 -0.70 -5.20
N ALA A 193 11.02 0.44 -5.67
CA ALA A 193 10.24 1.49 -6.31
C ALA A 193 9.60 1.07 -7.65
N HIS A 194 10.04 -0.05 -8.24
CA HIS A 194 9.46 -0.62 -9.47
C HIS A 194 8.38 -1.67 -9.19
N ALA A 195 8.24 -2.12 -7.95
CA ALA A 195 7.19 -3.04 -7.55
C ALA A 195 5.82 -2.34 -7.42
N PRO A 196 4.71 -3.05 -7.60
CA PRO A 196 3.38 -2.51 -7.31
C PRO A 196 3.18 -2.38 -5.79
N LEU A 197 3.31 -1.16 -5.27
CA LEU A 197 3.15 -0.91 -3.84
C LEU A 197 1.69 -0.53 -3.49
N THR A 198 1.10 -1.25 -2.54
CA THR A 198 -0.21 -0.95 -1.95
C THR A 198 -0.03 -0.59 -0.48
N PHE A 199 -0.33 0.66 -0.14
CA PHE A 199 -0.26 1.18 1.22
C PHE A 199 -1.67 1.16 1.83
N ILE A 200 -1.88 0.35 2.86
CA ILE A 200 -3.15 0.19 3.58
C ILE A 200 -3.03 0.99 4.87
N SER A 201 -3.72 2.13 4.95
CA SER A 201 -3.66 3.06 6.09
C SER A 201 -5.06 3.45 6.54
N GLY A 202 -5.70 2.56 7.29
CA GLY A 202 -7.06 2.71 7.79
C GLY A 202 -8.16 2.82 6.71
N PRO A 203 -9.43 2.81 7.14
CA PRO A 203 -10.56 2.89 6.23
C PRO A 203 -10.56 4.25 5.53
N SER A 204 -10.61 4.21 4.21
CA SER A 204 -10.77 5.43 3.43
C SER A 204 -12.10 6.11 3.80
N ALA A 205 -12.02 7.35 4.24
CA ALA A 205 -13.16 8.17 4.59
C ALA A 205 -13.22 9.37 3.65
N THR A 206 -14.09 9.29 2.65
CA THR A 206 -14.49 10.48 1.92
C THR A 206 -15.47 11.25 2.80
N SER A 207 -15.04 12.40 3.32
CA SER A 207 -15.97 13.34 3.94
C SER A 207 -16.77 13.99 2.81
N ASP A 208 -17.99 13.54 2.59
CA ASP A 208 -18.88 14.19 1.62
C ASP A 208 -19.32 15.55 2.18
N ILE A 209 -19.57 16.51 1.28
CA ILE A 209 -19.73 17.96 1.54
C ILE A 209 -20.91 18.30 2.50
N GLU A 210 -21.70 17.29 2.87
CA GLU A 210 -22.93 17.35 3.67
C GLU A 210 -22.76 16.86 5.13
N LEU A 211 -21.53 16.77 5.67
CA LEU A 211 -21.23 16.35 7.06
C LEU A 211 -21.61 14.89 7.41
N SER A 212 -22.01 14.07 6.43
CA SER A 212 -22.22 12.63 6.59
C SER A 212 -20.99 11.86 6.09
N ARG A 213 -20.29 11.18 7.00
CA ARG A 213 -19.19 10.29 6.63
C ARG A 213 -19.77 9.04 5.97
N VAL A 214 -19.53 8.87 4.67
CA VAL A 214 -19.81 7.62 3.96
C VAL A 214 -18.50 6.86 3.86
N GLU A 215 -18.45 5.66 4.43
CA GLU A 215 -17.34 4.73 4.22
C GLU A 215 -17.44 4.19 2.79
N GLY A 216 -16.41 4.44 1.98
CA GLY A 216 -16.40 4.02 0.58
C GLY A 216 -16.15 2.52 0.42
N VAL A 217 -16.57 1.96 -0.71
CA VAL A 217 -16.39 0.54 -1.07
C VAL A 217 -14.99 0.33 -1.67
N HIS A 218 -13.95 0.54 -0.86
CA HIS A 218 -12.57 0.71 -1.34
C HIS A 218 -11.59 -0.41 -0.96
N GLY A 219 -12.09 -1.53 -0.43
CA GLY A 219 -11.32 -2.71 -0.06
C GLY A 219 -12.02 -3.53 1.01
N PRO A 220 -11.32 -4.52 1.61
CA PRO A 220 -11.86 -5.37 2.66
C PRO A 220 -12.45 -4.55 3.82
N ARG A 221 -13.69 -4.86 4.23
CA ARG A 221 -14.32 -4.24 5.39
C ARG A 221 -13.79 -4.78 6.71
N THR A 222 -13.22 -5.98 6.69
CA THR A 222 -12.59 -6.62 7.86
C THR A 222 -11.10 -6.78 7.59
N LEU A 223 -10.28 -6.21 8.47
CA LEU A 223 -8.82 -6.38 8.44
C LEU A 223 -8.38 -6.93 9.80
N ASP A 224 -7.86 -8.15 9.76
CA ASP A 224 -7.24 -8.80 10.91
C ASP A 224 -5.73 -8.85 10.69
N VAL A 225 -4.97 -8.26 11.61
CA VAL A 225 -3.51 -8.18 11.55
C VAL A 225 -2.93 -9.10 12.61
N ILE A 226 -2.06 -10.02 12.20
CA ILE A 226 -1.34 -10.91 13.11
C ILE A 226 0.10 -10.39 13.20
N ILE A 227 0.47 -9.85 14.36
CA ILE A 227 1.85 -9.51 14.69
C ILE A 227 2.57 -10.80 15.07
N LEU A 228 3.52 -11.23 14.23
CA LEU A 228 4.23 -12.50 14.37
C LEU A 228 5.61 -12.27 14.98
N ASN A 229 5.80 -12.79 16.19
CA ASN A 229 7.10 -12.90 16.84
C ASN A 229 7.78 -14.20 16.41
N GLY A 230 9.05 -14.10 15.99
CA GLY A 230 9.87 -15.22 15.52
C GLY A 230 10.26 -16.22 16.61
#